data_AF-E3MTG0-F1
#
_entry.id   AF-E3MTG0-F1
#
_cell.length_a   1.000
_cell.length_b   1.000
_cell.length_c   1.000
_cell.angle_alpha   90.00
_cell.angle_beta   90.00
_cell.angle_gamma   90.00
#
_symmetry.space_group_name_H-M   'P 1'
#
loop_
_entity.id
_entity.type
_entity.pdbx_description
1 polymer ?
#
loop_
_entity_poly.entity_id
_entity_poly.type
_entity_poly.pdbx_seq_one_letter_code
_entity_poly.pdbx_strand_id
1 'polypeptide(L)'
;MKLFILALLAITITTMQAKPQHPFARILQNSPNQLADDCKDIGTNCQNWARNGFCTNCNWTCAQRRHYCERTCGFCHPDYVCNETCPQPQQKEFEELTMEEIMMLDQ
;
A
#
# COMPACT_ATOMS: atom_id res chain seq x y z
N MET A 1 -50.08 -35.82 -37.96
CA MET A 1 -49.05 -36.56 -37.16
C MET A 1 -47.60 -36.22 -37.48
N LYS A 2 -47.20 -35.89 -38.72
CA LYS A 2 -45.78 -35.56 -39.02
C LYS A 2 -45.31 -34.15 -38.59
N LEU A 3 -46.23 -33.17 -38.46
CA LEU A 3 -45.89 -31.83 -37.95
C LEU A 3 -45.65 -31.78 -36.42
N PHE A 4 -46.28 -32.67 -35.65
CA PHE A 4 -46.10 -32.71 -34.19
C PHE A 4 -44.78 -33.35 -33.77
N ILE A 5 -44.22 -34.25 -34.60
CA ILE A 5 -42.91 -34.88 -34.33
C ILE A 5 -41.77 -33.88 -34.54
N LEU A 6 -41.91 -32.94 -35.49
CA LEU A 6 -40.92 -31.89 -35.74
C LEU A 6 -40.83 -30.87 -34.60
N ALA A 7 -41.96 -30.59 -33.93
CA ALA A 7 -41.98 -29.66 -32.79
C ALA A 7 -41.31 -30.22 -31.52
N LEU A 8 -41.32 -31.56 -31.34
CA LEU A 8 -40.67 -32.21 -30.19
C LEU A 8 -39.15 -32.32 -30.34
N LEU A 9 -38.63 -32.32 -31.57
CA LEU A 9 -37.19 -32.37 -31.84
C LEU A 9 -36.49 -31.00 -31.71
N ALA A 10 -37.24 -29.89 -31.60
CA ALA A 10 -36.69 -28.55 -31.46
C ALA A 10 -36.46 -28.09 -30.01
N ILE A 11 -36.81 -28.90 -29.00
CA ILE A 11 -36.78 -28.49 -27.58
C ILE A 11 -35.49 -28.93 -26.85
N THR A 12 -34.64 -29.71 -27.51
CA THR A 12 -33.25 -29.98 -27.10
C THR A 12 -32.39 -29.15 -28.06
N ILE A 13 -31.61 -28.13 -27.72
CA ILE A 13 -30.55 -28.02 -26.74
C ILE A 13 -30.24 -26.50 -26.64
N THR A 14 -30.78 -25.78 -25.66
CA THR A 14 -30.18 -24.52 -25.21
C THR A 14 -29.54 -24.82 -23.86
N THR A 15 -28.30 -25.32 -23.89
CA THR A 15 -27.49 -25.36 -22.66
C THR A 15 -27.24 -23.93 -22.23
N MET A 16 -28.08 -23.42 -21.32
CA MET A 16 -27.78 -22.26 -20.52
C MET A 16 -26.48 -22.55 -19.79
N GLN A 17 -25.38 -21.99 -20.26
CA GLN A 17 -24.12 -21.98 -19.55
C GLN A 17 -24.27 -21.03 -18.35
N ALA A 18 -24.91 -21.51 -17.28
CA ALA A 18 -24.88 -20.84 -15.99
C ALA A 18 -23.45 -20.98 -15.45
N LYS A 19 -22.58 -20.03 -15.83
CA LYS A 19 -21.26 -19.88 -15.21
C LYS A 19 -21.51 -19.66 -13.71
N PRO A 20 -21.05 -20.53 -12.80
CA PRO A 20 -21.18 -20.29 -11.38
C PRO A 20 -20.37 -19.03 -11.07
N GLN A 21 -21.03 -17.88 -10.93
CA GLN A 21 -20.42 -16.69 -10.37
C GLN A 21 -20.40 -16.89 -8.86
N HIS A 22 -19.49 -17.77 -8.41
CA HIS A 22 -19.11 -17.80 -7.01
C HIS A 22 -18.49 -16.44 -6.68
N PRO A 23 -19.08 -15.65 -5.75
CA PRO A 23 -18.52 -14.35 -5.35
C PRO A 23 -17.14 -14.49 -4.69
N PHE A 24 -16.75 -15.72 -4.32
CA PHE A 24 -15.47 -16.04 -3.70
C PHE A 24 -14.32 -16.26 -4.70
N ALA A 25 -14.59 -16.46 -6.00
CA ALA A 25 -13.54 -16.66 -7.00
C ALA A 25 -12.75 -15.39 -7.34
N ARG A 26 -13.20 -14.21 -6.89
CA ARG A 26 -12.50 -12.93 -7.13
C ARG A 26 -11.33 -12.67 -6.18
N ILE A 27 -11.25 -13.35 -5.04
CA ILE A 27 -10.23 -13.05 -4.02
C ILE A 27 -8.82 -13.50 -4.46
N LEU A 28 -8.72 -14.53 -5.31
CA LEU A 28 -7.44 -15.01 -5.86
C LEU A 28 -7.11 -14.45 -7.25
N GLN A 29 -7.93 -13.55 -7.79
CA GLN A 29 -7.72 -12.90 -9.09
C GLN A 29 -6.92 -11.60 -8.99
N ASN A 30 -6.54 -11.18 -7.78
CA ASN A 30 -5.53 -10.13 -7.61
C ASN A 30 -4.20 -10.72 -8.06
N SER A 31 -3.98 -10.63 -9.38
CA SER A 31 -2.67 -10.78 -9.99
C SER A 31 -1.68 -9.96 -9.16
N PRO A 32 -0.47 -10.45 -8.86
CA PRO A 32 0.57 -9.62 -8.25
C PRO A 32 0.82 -8.33 -9.06
N ASN A 33 0.43 -8.30 -10.33
CA ASN A 33 0.50 -7.14 -11.20
C ASN A 33 -0.64 -6.11 -11.00
N GLN A 34 -1.81 -6.49 -10.46
CA GLN A 34 -2.89 -5.52 -10.19
C GLN A 34 -2.55 -4.57 -9.03
N LEU A 35 -1.85 -5.07 -8.01
CA LEU A 35 -1.28 -4.23 -6.94
C LEU A 35 -0.18 -3.29 -7.47
N ALA A 36 0.56 -3.73 -8.49
CA ALA A 36 1.56 -2.90 -9.15
C ALA A 36 0.92 -1.83 -10.05
N ASP A 37 -0.23 -2.10 -10.68
CA ASP A 37 -0.96 -1.13 -11.52
C ASP A 37 -1.48 0.07 -10.71
N ASP A 38 -1.88 -0.14 -9.45
CA ASP A 38 -2.32 0.94 -8.55
C ASP A 38 -1.14 1.65 -7.87
N CYS A 39 0.06 1.08 -7.92
CA CYS A 39 1.24 1.68 -7.33
C CYS A 39 1.78 2.84 -8.18
N LYS A 40 1.47 4.06 -7.76
CA LYS A 40 1.90 5.27 -8.44
C LYS A 40 2.29 6.37 -7.48
N ASP A 41 3.14 7.26 -7.97
CA ASP A 41 3.39 8.52 -7.31
C ASP A 41 2.27 9.49 -7.68
N ILE A 42 1.66 10.13 -6.68
CA ILE A 42 0.74 11.25 -6.88
C ILE A 42 1.40 12.59 -6.52
N GLY A 43 2.51 12.53 -5.80
CA GLY A 43 3.32 13.68 -5.44
C GLY A 43 3.96 14.32 -6.67
N THR A 44 3.96 15.65 -6.70
CA THR A 44 4.45 16.42 -7.86
C THR A 44 5.95 16.31 -8.07
N ASN A 45 6.72 15.92 -7.05
CA ASN A 45 8.19 15.90 -7.12
C ASN A 45 8.82 14.77 -6.29
N CYS A 46 8.24 13.57 -6.37
CA CYS A 46 8.68 12.42 -5.56
C CYS A 46 10.16 12.07 -5.72
N GLN A 47 10.72 12.13 -6.92
CA GLN A 47 12.15 11.89 -7.13
C GLN A 47 13.03 12.86 -6.35
N ASN A 48 12.69 14.15 -6.34
CA ASN A 48 13.47 15.12 -5.58
C ASN A 48 13.27 14.95 -4.07
N TRP A 49 12.03 14.71 -3.61
CA TRP A 49 11.75 14.49 -2.20
C TRP A 49 12.45 13.23 -1.67
N ALA A 50 12.46 12.15 -2.44
CA ALA A 50 13.18 10.92 -2.10
C ALA A 50 14.70 11.16 -1.97
N ARG A 51 15.30 11.91 -2.90
CA ARG A 51 16.72 12.34 -2.79
C ARG A 51 17.00 13.16 -1.53
N ASN A 52 16.00 13.92 -1.05
CA ASN A 52 16.08 14.70 0.19
C ASN A 52 15.57 13.95 1.42
N GLY A 53 15.44 12.62 1.35
CA GLY A 53 15.13 11.77 2.51
C GLY A 53 13.65 11.61 2.85
N PHE A 54 12.71 12.04 1.99
CA PHE A 54 11.27 11.93 2.25
C PHE A 54 10.81 10.52 2.63
N CYS A 55 11.32 9.49 1.94
CA CYS A 55 10.91 8.11 2.16
C CYS A 55 11.26 7.58 3.56
N THR A 56 12.17 8.23 4.29
CA THR A 56 12.56 7.89 5.67
C THR A 56 12.34 9.04 6.65
N ASN A 57 11.72 10.13 6.20
CA ASN A 57 11.55 11.34 7.00
C ASN A 57 10.42 11.14 8.03
N CYS A 58 10.79 11.24 9.29
CA CYS A 58 9.93 11.06 10.45
C CYS A 58 8.93 12.19 10.71
N ASN A 59 9.12 13.35 10.06
CA ASN A 59 8.13 14.44 10.06
C ASN A 59 6.89 14.08 9.22
N TRP A 60 6.97 13.02 8.40
CA TRP A 60 5.87 12.50 7.60
C TRP A 60 5.52 11.10 8.09
N THR A 61 4.25 10.88 8.39
CA THR A 61 3.76 9.55 8.77
C THR A 61 4.00 8.56 7.64
N CYS A 62 4.12 7.26 7.94
CA CYS A 62 4.17 6.23 6.90
C CYS A 62 3.03 6.39 5.88
N ALA A 63 1.81 6.63 6.38
CA ALA A 63 0.63 6.82 5.54
C ALA A 63 0.81 7.99 4.56
N GLN A 64 1.41 9.10 4.98
CA GLN A 64 1.69 10.24 4.11
C GLN A 64 2.78 9.91 3.09
N ARG A 65 3.89 9.31 3.54
CA ARG A 65 4.99 8.93 2.64
C ARG A 65 4.51 7.97 1.55
N ARG A 66 3.66 7.02 1.93
CA ARG A 66 2.98 6.10 1.02
C ARG A 66 1.98 6.79 0.12
N HIS A 67 1.11 7.61 0.66
CA HIS A 67 0.10 8.31 -0.13
C HIS A 67 0.74 9.10 -1.26
N TYR A 68 1.80 9.86 -1.00
CA TYR A 68 2.40 10.74 -2.00
C TYR A 68 3.33 10.03 -2.98
N CYS A 69 4.22 9.18 -2.49
CA CYS A 69 5.35 8.67 -3.27
C CYS A 69 5.50 7.15 -3.15
N GLU A 70 4.38 6.43 -3.21
CA GLU A 70 4.34 4.97 -3.03
C GLU A 70 5.37 4.25 -3.90
N ARG A 71 5.38 4.55 -5.19
CA ARG A 71 6.27 3.89 -6.16
C ARG A 71 7.72 4.33 -5.99
N THR A 72 7.97 5.63 -5.87
CA THR A 72 9.32 6.17 -5.71
C THR A 72 9.98 5.68 -4.41
N CYS A 73 9.21 5.53 -3.33
CA CYS A 73 9.71 5.02 -2.07
C CYS A 73 9.73 3.48 -1.97
N GLY A 74 9.23 2.76 -2.99
CA GLY A 74 9.24 1.30 -3.02
C GLY A 74 8.17 0.64 -2.13
N PHE A 75 7.08 1.35 -1.85
CA PHE A 75 6.01 0.91 -0.95
C PHE A 75 4.87 0.17 -1.66
N CYS A 76 5.01 -0.25 -2.92
CA CYS A 76 3.95 -0.91 -3.71
C CYS A 76 3.44 -2.23 -3.12
N HIS A 77 4.17 -2.80 -2.16
CA HIS A 77 3.86 -4.07 -1.54
C HIS A 77 2.77 -3.90 -0.47
N PRO A 78 1.62 -4.59 -0.54
CA PRO A 78 0.55 -4.45 0.46
C PRO A 78 0.99 -4.90 1.86
N ASP A 79 2.03 -5.75 1.92
CA ASP A 79 2.72 -6.22 3.11
C ASP A 79 3.86 -5.29 3.56
N TYR A 80 4.14 -4.20 2.83
CA TYR A 80 5.11 -3.20 3.25
C TYR A 80 4.62 -2.49 4.50
N VAL A 81 5.25 -2.78 5.62
CA VAL A 81 5.10 -2.08 6.89
C VAL A 81 6.25 -1.08 7.00
N CYS A 82 5.94 0.21 7.08
CA CYS A 82 6.99 1.17 7.38
C CYS A 82 7.54 0.90 8.78
N ASN A 83 8.86 0.96 8.89
CA ASN A 83 9.47 1.12 10.20
C ASN A 83 9.20 2.55 10.69
N GLU A 84 8.24 2.71 11.60
CA GLU A 84 7.94 3.99 12.27
C GLU A 84 8.92 4.28 13.42
N THR A 85 9.90 3.39 13.64
CA THR A 85 11.01 3.64 14.58
C THR A 85 11.96 4.64 13.96
N CYS A 86 11.50 5.88 13.99
CA CYS A 86 12.34 7.04 13.91
C CYS A 86 13.20 7.05 15.16
N PRO A 87 14.54 7.09 15.04
CA PRO A 87 15.32 7.73 16.08
C PRO A 87 14.68 9.11 16.17
N GLN A 88 13.88 9.32 17.21
CA GLN A 88 13.65 10.67 17.65
C GLN A 88 15.07 11.26 17.74
N PRO A 89 15.31 12.53 17.38
CA PRO A 89 16.25 13.24 18.22
C PRO A 89 15.68 12.93 19.59
N GLN A 90 16.40 12.09 20.37
CA GLN A 90 16.12 11.98 21.79
C GLN A 90 15.83 13.42 22.14
N GLN A 91 14.69 13.69 22.76
CA GLN A 91 14.67 14.86 23.60
C GLN A 91 15.91 14.60 24.45
N LYS A 92 17.01 15.24 24.06
CA LYS A 92 18.16 15.38 24.90
C LYS A 92 17.46 16.18 25.95
N GLU A 93 16.96 15.47 26.97
CA GLU A 93 16.96 15.94 28.32
C GLU A 93 18.29 16.66 28.36
N PHE A 94 18.19 17.98 28.18
CA PHE A 94 19.28 18.85 28.50
C PHE A 94 19.39 18.55 29.98
N GLU A 95 20.21 17.55 30.30
CA GLU A 95 20.49 17.14 31.65
C GLU A 95 20.98 18.43 32.25
N GLU A 96 20.07 19.06 33.01
CA GLU A 96 20.24 20.41 33.50
C GLU A 96 21.48 20.34 34.36
N LEU A 97 22.59 20.84 33.81
CA LEU A 97 23.89 20.66 34.41
C LEU A 97 23.78 21.18 35.83
N THR A 98 24.04 20.31 36.80
CA THR A 98 23.81 20.67 38.20
C THR A 98 24.69 21.86 38.55
N MET A 99 24.25 22.70 39.50
CA MET A 99 25.02 23.89 39.89
C MET A 99 26.47 23.53 40.29
N GLU A 100 26.67 22.32 40.82
CA GLU A 100 27.99 21.78 41.18
C GLU A 100 28.90 21.56 39.95
N GLU A 101 28.38 21.01 38.86
CA GLU A 101 29.11 20.81 37.62
C GLU A 101 29.44 22.13 36.91
N ILE A 102 28.54 23.13 37.00
CA ILE A 102 28.81 24.49 36.49
C ILE A 102 29.97 25.13 37.28
N MET A 103 30.00 24.94 38.60
CA MET A 103 31.08 25.47 39.46
C MET A 103 32.45 24.82 39.21
N MET A 104 32.49 23.63 38.58
CA MET A 104 33.74 22.97 38.20
C MET A 104 34.30 23.41 36.84
N LEU A 105 33.51 24.13 36.03
CA LEU A 105 33.94 24.64 34.72
C LEU A 105 34.62 26.02 34.78
N ASP A 106 34.49 26.73 35.91
CA ASP A 106 35.08 28.06 36.13
C ASP A 106 36.41 28.01 36.92
N GLN A 107 37.07 26.84 36.93
CA GLN A 107 38.44 26.62 37.42
C GLN A 107 39.40 26.35 36.26
#